data_AF-A0A842Q5U8-F1
#
_entry.id   AF-A0A842Q5U8-F1
#
_cell.length_a   1.000
_cell.length_b   1.000
_cell.length_c   1.000
_cell.angle_alpha   90.00
_cell.angle_beta   90.00
_cell.angle_gamma   90.00
#
_symmetry.space_group_name_H-M   'P 1'
#
loop_
_entity.id
_entity.type
_entity.pdbx_description
1 polymer ?
#
loop_
_entity_poly.entity_id
_entity_poly.type
_entity_poly.pdbx_seq_one_letter_code
_entity_poly.pdbx_strand_id
1 'polypeptide(L)' 'MQLASLDRAGNVSEYVAMIWPPMAPKEIVVSEIIDTNAHGGSGMGAWSSVSQKELYRIPLN' A
#
# COMPACT_ATOMS: atom_id res chain seq x y z
N MET A 1 12.90 -9.77 12.56
CA MET A 1 11.70 -9.19 11.94
C MET A 1 11.74 -7.70 12.18
N GLN A 2 11.69 -6.88 11.13
CA GLN A 2 11.59 -5.43 11.28
C GLN A 2 10.11 -5.05 11.28
N LEU A 3 9.68 -4.24 12.24
CA LEU A 3 8.31 -3.75 12.27
C LEU A 3 8.08 -2.80 11.10
N ALA A 4 6.85 -2.78 10.60
CA ALA A 4 6.40 -1.76 9.65
C ALA A 4 6.48 -0.37 10.32
N SER A 5 6.82 0.65 9.54
CA SER A 5 6.88 2.05 9.99
C SER A 5 6.06 2.90 9.01
N LEU A 6 5.38 3.92 9.53
CA LEU A 6 4.59 4.85 8.72
C LEU A 6 5.46 5.82 7.90
N ASP A 7 6.74 5.96 8.27
CA ASP A 7 7.69 6.86 7.63
C ASP A 7 8.38 6.23 6.41
N ARG A 8 8.16 4.92 6.19
CA ARG A 8 8.77 4.17 5.10
C ARG A 8 7.74 3.29 4.40
N ALA A 9 7.81 3.21 3.09
CA ALA A 9 6.90 2.37 2.32
C ALA A 9 7.14 0.86 2.55
N GLY A 10 8.39 0.46 2.76
CA GLY A 10 8.82 -0.93 2.73
C GLY A 10 9.71 -1.23 1.52
N ASN A 11 9.94 -2.50 1.27
CA ASN A 11 10.80 -3.00 0.19
C ASN A 11 9.99 -3.71 -0.90
N VAL A 12 10.62 -3.93 -2.05
CA VAL A 12 10.06 -4.78 -3.11
C VAL A 12 9.73 -6.18 -2.55
N SER A 13 8.59 -6.73 -2.97
CA SER A 13 8.01 -8.00 -2.49
C SER A 13 7.49 -8.00 -1.05
N GLU A 14 7.51 -6.84 -0.37
CA GLU A 14 6.67 -6.63 0.81
C GLU A 14 5.26 -6.21 0.40
N TYR A 15 4.29 -6.43 1.29
CA TYR A 15 2.88 -6.17 1.04
C TYR A 15 2.37 -5.02 1.90
N VAL A 16 1.47 -4.23 1.34
CA VAL A 16 0.74 -3.17 2.04
C VAL A 16 -0.75 -3.43 1.96
N ALA A 17 -1.44 -3.21 3.08
CA ALA A 17 -2.88 -3.28 3.18
C ALA A 17 -3.42 -1.88 3.49
N MET A 18 -4.30 -1.36 2.63
CA MET A 18 -4.86 -0.02 2.78
C MET A 18 -6.38 -0.09 2.92
N ILE A 19 -6.91 0.59 3.93
CA ILE A 19 -8.36 0.84 4.02
C ILE A 19 -8.74 1.84 2.92
N TRP A 20 -9.77 1.51 2.13
CA TRP A 20 -10.17 2.29 0.96
C TRP A 20 -11.70 2.37 0.80
N PRO A 21 -12.23 3.48 0.24
CA PRO A 21 -11.57 4.78 0.07
C PRO A 21 -11.35 5.50 1.42
N PRO A 22 -10.37 6.42 1.54
CA PRO A 22 -9.97 7.00 2.83
C PRO A 22 -11.09 7.78 3.53
N MET A 23 -11.96 8.45 2.76
CA MET A 23 -13.06 9.24 3.32
C MET A 23 -14.29 8.40 3.70
N ALA A 24 -14.45 7.21 3.12
CA ALA A 24 -15.60 6.35 3.38
C ALA A 24 -15.18 4.88 3.19
N PRO A 25 -14.46 4.29 4.18
CA PRO A 25 -13.98 2.92 4.12
C PRO A 25 -15.04 1.91 3.73
N LYS A 26 -14.76 1.09 2.72
CA LYS A 26 -15.62 -0.01 2.28
C LYS A 26 -14.88 -1.34 2.15
N GLU A 27 -13.57 -1.27 1.97
CA GLU A 27 -12.74 -2.43 1.69
C GLU A 27 -11.29 -2.20 2.14
N ILE A 28 -10.54 -3.29 2.25
CA ILE A 28 -9.09 -3.30 2.40
C ILE A 28 -8.51 -3.73 1.06
N VAL A 29 -7.69 -2.90 0.46
CA VAL A 29 -6.92 -3.22 -0.75
C VAL A 29 -5.56 -3.76 -0.31
N VAL A 30 -5.21 -4.96 -0.80
CA VAL A 30 -3.91 -5.58 -0.56
C VAL A 30 -3.07 -5.48 -1.82
N SER A 31 -1.89 -4.89 -1.71
CA SER A 31 -0.97 -4.66 -2.82
C SER A 31 0.44 -5.13 -2.48
N GLU A 32 1.17 -5.60 -3.49
CA GLU A 32 2.61 -5.85 -3.41
C GLU A 32 3.39 -4.61 -3.87
N ILE A 33 4.45 -4.25 -3.15
CA ILE A 33 5.40 -3.23 -3.61
C ILE A 33 6.28 -3.86 -4.70
N ILE A 34 6.22 -3.30 -5.90
CA ILE A 34 6.95 -3.82 -7.08
C ILE A 34 8.15 -2.96 -7.47
N ASP A 35 8.20 -1.70 -7.05
CA ASP A 35 9.33 -0.79 -7.28
C ASP A 35 9.36 0.30 -6.21
N THR A 36 10.52 0.56 -5.61
CA THR A 36 10.72 1.58 -4.57
C THR A 36 11.27 2.91 -5.10
N ASN A 37 11.52 3.04 -6.41
CA ASN A 37 12.01 4.27 -7.05
C ASN A 37 10.97 4.92 -7.99
N ALA A 38 9.70 4.55 -7.81
CA ALA A 38 8.63 4.99 -8.69
C ALA A 38 8.22 6.44 -8.41
N HIS A 39 8.21 7.26 -9.45
CA HIS A 39 7.66 8.61 -9.39
C HIS A 39 6.18 8.57 -9.79
N GLY A 40 5.29 8.43 -8.80
CA GLY A 40 3.83 8.49 -9.01
C GLY A 40 3.04 7.26 -8.56
N GLY A 41 3.42 6.64 -7.44
CA GLY A 41 2.65 5.54 -6.86
C GLY A 41 1.21 5.96 -6.51
N SER A 42 0.25 5.06 -6.68
CA SER A 42 -1.15 5.30 -6.28
C SER A 42 -1.39 5.24 -4.77
N GLY A 43 -0.32 5.09 -3.97
CA GLY A 43 -0.37 5.07 -2.51
C GLY A 43 -0.43 6.46 -1.89
N MET A 44 -0.84 6.50 -0.63
CA MET A 44 -0.85 7.72 0.19
C MET A 44 0.35 7.72 1.15
N GLY A 45 0.84 8.90 1.54
CA GLY A 45 1.94 9.01 2.51
C GLY A 45 3.25 8.39 2.00
N ALA A 46 3.93 7.60 2.84
CA ALA A 46 5.20 6.96 2.49
C ALA A 46 5.11 6.12 1.20
N TRP A 47 3.95 5.54 0.91
CA TRP A 47 3.72 4.71 -0.27
C TRP A 47 3.44 5.48 -1.57
N SER A 48 3.41 6.81 -1.55
CA SER A 48 3.32 7.64 -2.76
C SER A 48 4.59 7.58 -3.63
N SER A 49 5.71 7.20 -3.00
CA SER A 49 7.04 7.09 -3.62
C SER A 49 7.36 5.68 -4.16
N VAL A 50 6.41 4.74 -4.08
CA VAL A 50 6.61 3.35 -4.53
C VAL A 50 5.50 2.91 -5.47
N SER A 51 5.84 2.09 -6.46
CA SER A 51 4.83 1.42 -7.29
C SER A 51 4.30 0.20 -6.57
N GLN A 52 2.99 0.03 -6.68
CA GLN A 52 2.28 -1.06 -6.06
C GLN A 52 1.46 -1.79 -7.13
N LYS A 53 1.39 -3.11 -6.99
CA LYS A 53 0.48 -3.95 -7.76
C LYS A 53 -0.60 -4.47 -6.84
N GLU A 54 -1.84 -4.05 -7.08
CA GLU A 54 -3.00 -4.60 -6.39
C GLU A 54 -3.09 -6.11 -6.64
N LEU A 55 -3.33 -6.86 -5.56
CA LEU A 55 -3.48 -8.31 -5.59
C LEU A 55 -4.94 -8.70 -5.45
N TYR A 56 -5.61 -8.20 -4.41
CA TYR A 56 -7.02 -8.47 -4.13
C TYR A 56 -7.59 -7.45 -3.13
N ARG A 57 -8.91 -7.50 -2.96
CA ARG A 57 -9.65 -6.64 -2.03
C ARG A 57 -10.47 -7.46 -1.06
N ILE A 58 -10.59 -6.98 0.17
CA ILE A 58 -11.39 -7.58 1.24
C ILE A 58 -12.50 -6.59 1.61
N PRO A 59 -13.79 -6.91 1.44
CA PRO A 59 -14.89 -6.02 1.84
C PRO A 59 -14.98 -5.91 3.37
N LEU A 60 -15.34 -4.72 3.87
CA LEU A 60 -15.41 -4.41 5.31
C LEU A 60 -16.76 -4.68 5.98
N ASN A 61 -17.79 -5.06 5.20
CA ASN A 61 -19.16 -5.45 5.59
C ASN A 61 -19.63 -5.05 7.00
#